data_AF-A0A0H3L149-F1
#
_entry.id   AF-A0A0H3L149-F1
#
_cell.length_a   1.000
_cell.length_b   1.000
_cell.length_c   1.000
_cell.angle_alpha   90.00
_cell.angle_beta   90.00
_cell.angle_gamma   90.00
#
_symmetry.space_group_name_H-M   'P 1'
#
loop_
_entity.id
_entity.type
_entity.pdbx_description
1 polymer ?
#
loop_
_entity_poly.entity_id
_entity_poly.type
_entity_poly.pdbx_seq_one_letter_code
_entity_poly.pdbx_strand_id
1 'polypeptide(L)'
;MIVLAVAVLVTFAGGLWFLAHHKKEDVPVITDHKANGNGLPPKPEERWKYIKELENRQVTVPTPSEPTSGGEVQSHTQLTDEQRQLLEQMQADMRQQPTQLNEVPWNEQTPAQRQQTLQHQQQVQQLQRQQQLQQQQLQSQQRQQQAQQQQQRQQQIQQQRQEQHTQQQQSVQQTQPAPVTREPTAQPKTQDTAKAKPAEKAASQRWMVQCGSFKGTEQAESVRAALAFEGFESRLTSGGGWNRVVVGPFKDRASADSTLKRLRASGHSGCIPLAVGG
;
A
#
# COMPACT_ATOMS: atom_id res chain seq x y z
N MET A 1 -11.58 -52.00 -45.14
CA MET A 1 -10.17 -51.52 -45.11
C MET A 1 -9.83 -50.63 -46.31
N ILE A 2 -10.07 -51.06 -47.55
CA ILE A 2 -9.69 -50.28 -48.76
C ILE A 2 -10.39 -48.91 -48.84
N VAL A 3 -11.69 -48.84 -48.51
CA VAL A 3 -12.45 -47.57 -48.54
C VAL A 3 -11.92 -46.53 -47.55
N LEU A 4 -11.47 -46.96 -46.36
CA LEU A 4 -10.84 -46.08 -45.37
C LEU A 4 -9.47 -45.58 -45.86
N ALA A 5 -8.69 -46.43 -46.52
CA ALA A 5 -7.40 -46.03 -47.08
C ALA A 5 -7.56 -44.98 -48.19
N VAL A 6 -8.58 -45.11 -49.05
CA VAL A 6 -8.88 -44.12 -50.09
C VAL A 6 -9.34 -42.80 -49.49
N ALA A 7 -10.19 -42.82 -48.46
CA ALA A 7 -10.65 -41.60 -47.79
C ALA A 7 -9.49 -40.80 -47.17
N VAL A 8 -8.55 -41.48 -46.51
CA VAL A 8 -7.36 -40.82 -45.92
C VAL A 8 -6.49 -40.20 -47.01
N LEU A 9 -6.26 -40.89 -48.14
CA LEU A 9 -5.48 -40.35 -49.25
C LEU A 9 -6.10 -39.10 -49.87
N VAL A 10 -7.43 -39.07 -50.03
CA VAL A 10 -8.14 -37.89 -50.58
C VAL A 10 -8.03 -36.69 -49.61
N THR A 11 -8.18 -36.91 -48.30
CA THR A 11 -8.02 -35.83 -47.31
C THR A 11 -6.57 -35.31 -47.24
N PHE A 12 -5.58 -36.19 -47.36
CA PHE A 12 -4.17 -35.81 -47.32
C PHE A 12 -3.76 -35.04 -48.58
N ALA A 13 -4.19 -35.50 -49.77
CA ALA A 13 -3.95 -34.79 -51.03
C ALA A 13 -4.67 -33.43 -51.07
N GLY A 14 -5.92 -33.37 -50.58
CA GLY A 14 -6.67 -32.12 -50.46
C GLY A 14 -6.05 -31.14 -49.47
N GLY A 15 -5.57 -31.62 -48.32
CA GLY A 15 -4.85 -30.81 -47.34
C GLY A 15 -3.52 -30.24 -47.86
N LEU A 16 -2.76 -31.03 -48.62
CA LEU A 16 -1.54 -30.55 -49.28
C LEU A 16 -1.82 -29.53 -50.38
N TRP A 17 -2.91 -29.71 -51.13
CA TRP A 17 -3.33 -28.72 -52.13
C TRP A 17 -3.75 -27.39 -51.48
N PHE A 18 -4.50 -27.46 -50.37
CA PHE A 18 -4.92 -26.30 -49.59
C PHE A 18 -3.73 -25.54 -48.98
N LEU A 19 -2.74 -26.24 -48.43
CA LEU A 19 -1.53 -25.61 -47.89
C LEU A 19 -0.66 -24.97 -48.99
N ALA A 20 -0.63 -25.57 -50.19
CA ALA A 20 0.08 -25.02 -51.34
C ALA A 20 -0.61 -23.80 -51.96
N HIS A 21 -1.96 -23.74 -51.89
CA HIS A 21 -2.76 -22.66 -52.49
C HIS A 21 -3.17 -21.57 -51.50
N HIS A 22 -2.94 -21.76 -50.20
CA HIS A 22 -3.14 -20.72 -49.18
C HIS A 22 -1.80 -20.28 -48.61
N LYS A 23 -1.09 -19.48 -49.43
CA LYS A 23 -0.03 -18.61 -48.93
C LYS A 23 -0.66 -17.67 -47.91
N LYS A 24 -0.24 -17.81 -46.65
CA LYS A 24 -0.48 -16.81 -45.62
C LYS A 24 0.03 -15.49 -46.17
N GLU A 25 -0.83 -14.48 -46.13
CA GLU A 25 -0.46 -13.11 -46.47
C GLU A 25 0.88 -12.77 -45.81
N ASP A 26 1.84 -12.43 -46.66
CA ASP A 26 3.10 -11.84 -46.28
C ASP A 26 2.81 -10.64 -45.37
N VAL A 27 3.12 -10.80 -44.08
CA VAL A 27 3.48 -9.68 -43.21
C VAL A 27 4.55 -8.90 -43.98
N PRO A 28 4.45 -7.56 -44.14
CA PRO A 28 5.37 -6.82 -44.99
C PRO A 28 6.81 -6.98 -44.50
N VAL A 29 7.53 -7.92 -45.13
CA VAL A 29 8.98 -7.95 -45.14
C VAL A 29 9.40 -6.77 -46.01
N ILE A 30 9.97 -5.78 -45.32
CA ILE A 30 10.67 -4.64 -45.88
C ILE A 30 11.49 -5.11 -47.08
N THR A 31 11.25 -4.49 -48.23
CA THR A 31 12.07 -4.60 -49.43
C THR A 31 13.56 -4.48 -49.08
N ASP A 32 14.32 -5.55 -49.31
CA ASP A 32 15.77 -5.53 -49.34
C ASP A 32 16.25 -4.54 -50.41
N HIS A 33 16.69 -3.35 -49.97
CA HIS A 33 17.41 -2.41 -50.81
C HIS A 33 18.87 -2.84 -50.84
N LYS A 34 19.25 -3.52 -51.93
CA LYS A 34 20.65 -3.83 -52.25
C LYS A 34 21.45 -2.53 -52.37
N ALA A 35 22.24 -2.21 -51.35
CA ALA A 35 23.23 -1.13 -51.39
C ALA A 35 24.59 -1.68 -51.82
N ASN A 36 25.08 -1.21 -52.97
CA ASN A 36 26.47 -1.40 -53.38
C ASN A 36 27.39 -0.63 -52.42
N GLY A 37 28.38 -1.31 -51.83
CA GLY A 37 29.55 -0.69 -51.20
C GLY A 37 29.46 -0.46 -49.70
N ASN A 38 30.40 -1.08 -48.98
CA ASN A 38 30.79 -0.82 -47.58
C ASN A 38 29.70 -0.97 -46.49
N GLY A 39 29.24 -2.20 -46.28
CA GLY A 39 29.48 -2.91 -45.02
C GLY A 39 28.92 -2.40 -43.68
N LEU A 40 28.13 -1.32 -43.60
CA LEU A 40 27.32 -1.01 -42.41
C LEU A 40 25.90 -0.60 -42.83
N PRO A 41 24.83 -1.18 -42.23
CA PRO A 41 23.47 -0.75 -42.48
C PRO A 41 23.27 0.71 -42.02
N PRO A 42 22.61 1.57 -42.81
CA PRO A 42 22.35 2.96 -42.42
C PRO A 42 21.49 3.01 -41.15
N LYS A 43 21.83 3.92 -40.25
CA LYS A 43 21.11 4.15 -38.99
C LYS A 43 19.61 4.38 -39.29
N PRO A 44 18.67 3.67 -38.65
CA PRO A 44 17.25 3.85 -38.93
C PRO A 44 16.82 5.28 -38.62
N GLU A 45 16.11 5.91 -39.56
CA GLU A 45 15.48 7.20 -39.35
C GLU A 45 14.40 7.08 -38.28
N GLU A 46 14.44 7.96 -37.30
CA GLU A 46 13.47 7.99 -36.24
C GLU A 46 12.12 8.44 -36.81
N ARG A 47 11.09 7.61 -36.64
CA ARG A 47 9.72 7.85 -37.14
C ARG A 47 9.01 8.97 -36.38
N TRP A 48 9.67 10.10 -36.17
CA TRP A 48 9.01 11.34 -35.87
C TRP A 48 8.84 12.10 -37.18
N LYS A 49 7.94 11.60 -38.03
CA LYS A 49 7.23 12.50 -38.95
C LYS A 49 6.37 13.40 -38.07
N TYR A 50 6.97 14.51 -37.65
CA TYR A 50 6.32 15.80 -37.52
C TYR A 50 4.89 15.73 -36.96
N ILE A 51 4.81 15.71 -35.63
CA ILE A 51 3.72 16.30 -34.85
C ILE A 51 3.71 17.82 -35.11
N LYS A 52 3.61 18.24 -36.38
CA LYS A 52 3.25 19.60 -36.77
C LYS A 52 2.30 19.59 -37.96
N GLU A 53 1.27 18.76 -37.85
CA GLU A 53 0.09 18.87 -38.71
C GLU A 53 -1.22 18.80 -37.90
N LEU A 54 -1.17 19.21 -36.62
CA LEU A 54 -2.36 19.58 -35.87
C LEU A 54 -2.27 21.00 -35.26
N GLU A 55 -1.32 21.81 -35.72
CA GLU A 55 -1.37 23.27 -35.51
C GLU A 55 -2.47 23.92 -36.38
N ASN A 56 -2.99 23.20 -37.39
CA ASN A 56 -3.94 23.77 -38.36
C ASN A 56 -5.31 23.06 -38.46
N ARG A 57 -5.70 22.25 -37.45
CA ARG A 57 -7.14 21.96 -37.26
C ARG A 57 -7.72 23.01 -36.33
N GLN A 58 -8.29 24.06 -36.92
CA GLN A 58 -9.29 24.88 -36.25
C GLN A 58 -10.45 23.97 -35.88
N VAL A 59 -10.44 23.45 -34.66
CA VAL A 59 -11.64 22.90 -34.04
C VAL A 59 -12.53 24.10 -33.78
N THR A 60 -13.53 24.31 -34.64
CA THR A 60 -14.70 25.11 -34.27
C THR A 60 -15.31 24.45 -33.05
N VAL A 61 -15.01 24.99 -31.89
CA VAL A 61 -15.73 24.70 -30.66
C VAL A 61 -17.07 25.43 -30.82
N PRO A 62 -18.23 24.75 -30.83
CA PRO A 62 -19.46 25.46 -30.53
C PRO A 62 -19.30 25.94 -29.08
N THR A 63 -19.03 27.23 -28.88
CA THR A 63 -19.10 27.87 -27.58
C THR A 63 -20.52 27.64 -27.07
N PRO A 64 -20.71 26.89 -25.96
CA PRO A 64 -22.01 26.85 -25.32
C PRO A 64 -22.38 28.28 -24.98
N SER A 65 -23.52 28.74 -25.49
CA SER A 65 -24.11 30.00 -25.08
C SER A 65 -24.19 30.03 -23.56
N GLU A 66 -23.57 31.02 -22.92
CA GLU A 66 -23.88 31.36 -21.54
C GLU A 66 -25.38 31.67 -21.45
N PRO A 67 -26.20 30.92 -20.69
CA PRO A 67 -27.38 31.52 -20.13
C PRO A 67 -26.90 32.48 -19.05
N THR A 68 -26.80 33.75 -19.40
CA THR A 68 -26.93 34.80 -18.39
C THR A 68 -28.24 34.62 -17.63
N SER A 69 -28.16 34.89 -16.34
CA SER A 69 -29.28 35.33 -15.49
C SER A 69 -30.18 34.25 -14.86
N GLY A 70 -29.92 34.02 -13.57
CA GLY A 70 -30.97 33.91 -12.55
C GLY A 70 -31.61 32.54 -12.37
N GLY A 71 -30.99 31.67 -11.58
CA GLY A 71 -31.63 30.47 -11.05
C GLY A 71 -30.59 29.49 -10.51
N GLU A 72 -30.79 29.01 -9.28
CA GLU A 72 -29.87 28.17 -8.50
C GLU A 72 -29.18 27.05 -9.33
N VAL A 73 -27.85 27.13 -9.43
CA VAL A 73 -27.03 26.03 -9.96
C VAL A 73 -26.90 24.98 -8.87
N GLN A 74 -27.68 23.90 -8.98
CA GLN A 74 -27.49 22.72 -8.17
C GLN A 74 -26.13 22.07 -8.50
N SER A 75 -25.30 21.89 -7.47
CA SER A 75 -23.97 21.28 -7.56
C SER A 75 -24.05 19.78 -7.86
N HIS A 76 -24.16 19.42 -9.13
CA HIS A 76 -23.86 18.06 -9.60
C HIS A 76 -22.34 17.86 -9.77
N THR A 77 -21.59 18.13 -8.69
CA THR A 77 -20.14 17.89 -8.56
C THR A 77 -19.88 16.48 -8.03
N GLN A 78 -20.63 15.49 -8.51
CA GLN A 78 -20.39 14.10 -8.18
C GLN A 78 -19.68 13.47 -9.37
N LEU A 79 -18.37 13.70 -9.48
CA LEU A 79 -17.51 12.74 -10.15
C LEU A 79 -17.79 11.42 -9.44
N THR A 80 -18.36 10.46 -10.16
CA THR A 80 -18.62 9.12 -9.63
C THR A 80 -17.37 8.59 -8.93
N ASP A 81 -17.51 7.81 -7.88
CA ASP A 81 -16.35 7.34 -7.09
C ASP A 81 -15.30 6.69 -7.99
N GLU A 82 -15.72 5.99 -9.04
CA GLU A 82 -14.86 5.45 -10.10
C GLU A 82 -14.09 6.54 -10.87
N GLN A 83 -14.74 7.62 -11.30
CA GLN A 83 -14.07 8.73 -11.98
C GLN A 83 -13.10 9.46 -11.05
N ARG A 84 -13.45 9.58 -9.76
CA ARG A 84 -12.60 10.21 -8.76
C ARG A 84 -11.38 9.35 -8.45
N GLN A 85 -11.58 8.04 -8.32
CA GLN A 85 -10.52 7.07 -8.10
C GLN A 85 -9.60 6.94 -9.33
N LEU A 86 -10.14 7.02 -10.55
CA LEU A 86 -9.34 7.07 -11.77
C LEU A 86 -8.52 8.36 -11.87
N LEU A 87 -9.11 9.52 -11.52
CA LEU A 87 -8.39 10.79 -11.51
C LEU A 87 -7.27 10.77 -10.46
N GLU A 88 -7.54 10.19 -9.29
CA GLU A 88 -6.60 10.06 -8.19
C GLU A 88 -5.47 9.08 -8.55
N GLN A 89 -5.78 7.99 -9.26
CA GLN A 89 -4.80 7.06 -9.81
C GLN A 89 -3.91 7.74 -10.86
N MET A 90 -4.50 8.51 -11.78
CA MET A 90 -3.74 9.23 -12.80
C MET A 90 -2.85 10.33 -12.18
N GLN A 91 -3.31 10.99 -11.12
CA GLN A 91 -2.51 11.94 -10.34
C GLN A 91 -1.44 11.25 -9.49
N ALA A 92 -1.70 10.04 -8.99
CA ALA A 92 -0.71 9.23 -8.27
C ALA A 92 0.41 8.77 -9.21
N ASP A 93 0.07 8.37 -10.44
CA ASP A 93 1.04 8.00 -11.47
C ASP A 93 1.86 9.21 -11.92
N MET A 94 1.23 10.38 -12.12
CA MET A 94 1.96 11.63 -12.37
C MET A 94 2.87 12.08 -11.21
N ARG A 95 2.54 11.67 -9.97
CA ARG A 95 3.36 11.96 -8.79
C ARG A 95 4.55 11.03 -8.65
N GLN A 96 4.56 9.87 -9.29
CA GLN A 96 5.73 9.02 -9.34
C GLN A 96 6.79 9.74 -10.18
N GLN A 97 7.97 9.97 -9.60
CA GLN A 97 9.13 10.40 -10.40
C GLN A 97 9.36 9.35 -11.49
N PRO A 98 9.67 9.74 -12.75
CA PRO A 98 10.04 8.77 -13.76
C PRO A 98 11.15 7.91 -13.17
N THR A 99 10.91 6.60 -13.12
CA THR A 99 11.89 5.66 -12.59
C THR A 99 13.12 5.80 -13.46
N GLN A 100 14.19 6.37 -12.89
CA GLN A 100 15.45 6.57 -13.59
C GLN A 100 16.01 5.17 -13.89
N LEU A 101 15.69 4.64 -15.06
CA LEU A 101 16.34 3.44 -15.58
C LEU A 101 17.83 3.76 -15.69
N ASN A 102 18.67 2.85 -15.18
CA ASN A 102 20.11 2.99 -15.26
C ASN A 102 20.50 3.03 -16.73
N GLU A 103 20.80 4.24 -17.21
CA GLU A 103 20.97 4.53 -18.62
C GLU A 103 22.03 3.61 -19.20
N VAL A 104 21.67 2.94 -20.30
CA VAL A 104 22.63 2.19 -21.10
C VAL A 104 23.70 3.22 -21.51
N PRO A 105 24.99 2.98 -21.18
CA PRO A 105 26.02 3.99 -21.29
C PRO A 105 26.29 4.26 -22.76
N TRP A 106 25.58 5.22 -23.36
CA TRP A 106 25.97 6.08 -24.50
C TRP A 106 24.81 7.03 -24.84
N ASN A 107 24.53 7.96 -23.94
CA ASN A 107 24.09 9.31 -24.27
C ASN A 107 24.65 10.22 -23.18
N GLU A 108 25.65 11.05 -23.51
CA GLU A 108 26.21 11.98 -22.55
C GLU A 108 25.16 13.03 -22.20
N GLN A 109 24.50 12.88 -21.04
CA GLN A 109 23.68 13.93 -20.46
C GLN A 109 24.48 15.24 -20.47
N THR A 110 24.00 16.24 -21.22
CA THR A 110 24.67 17.54 -21.27
C THR A 110 24.78 18.12 -19.85
N PRO A 111 25.87 18.81 -19.49
CA PRO A 111 26.02 19.42 -18.15
C PRO A 111 24.83 20.28 -17.73
N ALA A 112 24.17 20.91 -18.70
CA ALA A 112 22.95 21.70 -18.50
C ALA A 112 21.77 20.87 -17.96
N GLN A 113 21.50 19.67 -18.49
CA GLN A 113 20.42 18.81 -18.00
C GLN A 113 20.69 18.30 -16.58
N ARG A 114 21.95 17.96 -16.27
CA ARG A 114 22.33 17.57 -14.90
C ARG A 114 22.09 18.71 -13.91
N GLN A 115 22.40 19.94 -14.32
CA GLN A 115 22.21 21.11 -13.48
C GLN A 115 20.72 21.43 -13.25
N GLN A 116 19.88 21.29 -14.29
CA GLN A 116 18.42 21.42 -14.15
C GLN A 116 17.83 20.35 -13.22
N THR A 117 18.29 19.10 -13.35
CA THR A 117 17.82 18.00 -12.49
C THR A 117 18.16 18.25 -11.03
N LEU A 118 19.38 18.74 -10.74
CA LEU A 118 19.80 19.10 -9.39
C LEU A 118 18.99 20.27 -8.82
N GLN A 119 18.71 21.30 -9.62
CA GLN A 119 17.86 22.40 -9.17
C GLN A 119 16.43 21.95 -8.87
N HIS A 120 15.86 21.12 -9.73
CA HIS A 120 14.52 20.56 -9.50
C HIS A 120 14.49 19.71 -8.22
N GLN A 121 15.50 18.86 -8.02
CA GLN A 121 15.60 18.04 -6.80
C GLN A 121 15.71 18.92 -5.54
N GLN A 122 16.50 19.99 -5.57
CA GLN A 122 16.61 20.93 -4.44
C GLN A 122 15.28 21.63 -4.16
N GLN A 123 14.56 22.06 -5.20
CA GLN A 123 13.25 22.71 -5.06
C GLN A 123 12.21 21.77 -4.44
N VAL A 124 12.16 20.51 -4.89
CA VAL A 124 11.28 19.49 -4.31
C VAL A 124 11.63 19.23 -2.85
N GLN A 125 12.92 19.13 -2.52
CA GLN A 125 13.37 18.93 -1.14
C GLN A 125 13.01 20.11 -0.22
N GLN A 126 13.09 21.35 -0.71
CA GLN A 126 12.64 22.53 0.03
C GLN A 126 11.13 22.51 0.27
N LEU A 127 10.33 22.16 -0.75
CA LEU A 127 8.87 22.08 -0.63
C LEU A 127 8.45 21.02 0.39
N GLN A 128 9.10 19.86 0.36
CA GLN A 128 8.84 18.77 1.30
C GLN A 128 9.19 19.17 2.74
N ARG A 129 10.32 19.86 2.94
CA ARG A 129 10.69 20.41 4.27
C ARG A 129 9.66 21.42 4.77
N GLN A 130 9.15 22.29 3.90
CA GLN A 130 8.15 23.29 4.27
C GLN A 130 6.81 22.63 4.69
N GLN A 131 6.35 21.62 3.97
CA GLN A 131 5.16 20.85 4.38
C GLN A 131 5.35 20.16 5.74
N GLN A 132 6.52 19.56 5.97
CA GLN A 132 6.80 18.86 7.23
C GLN A 132 6.81 19.83 8.42
N LEU A 133 7.38 21.03 8.25
CA LEU A 133 7.33 22.08 9.28
C LEU A 133 5.90 22.56 9.54
N GLN A 134 5.11 22.76 8.49
CA GLN A 134 3.71 23.16 8.65
C GLN A 134 2.91 22.10 9.43
N GLN A 135 3.06 20.82 9.08
CA GLN A 135 2.38 19.72 9.78
C GLN A 135 2.81 19.61 11.25
N GLN A 136 4.11 19.80 11.54
CA GLN A 136 4.62 19.81 12.91
C GLN A 136 4.05 20.99 13.72
N GLN A 137 3.88 22.16 13.11
CA GLN A 137 3.29 23.34 13.75
C GLN A 137 1.78 23.15 14.04
N LEU A 138 1.02 22.53 13.13
CA LEU A 138 -0.38 22.19 13.40
C LEU A 138 -0.50 21.19 14.57
N GLN A 139 0.36 20.16 14.59
CA GLN A 139 0.31 19.14 15.63
C GLN A 139 0.71 19.71 17.00
N SER A 140 1.68 20.64 17.05
CA SER A 140 2.06 21.31 18.31
C SER A 140 0.95 22.22 18.83
N GLN A 141 0.26 22.95 17.94
CA GLN A 141 -0.88 23.79 18.30
C GLN A 141 -2.06 22.95 18.84
N GLN A 142 -2.41 21.84 18.19
CA GLN A 142 -3.44 20.92 18.70
C GLN A 142 -3.09 20.35 20.08
N ARG A 143 -1.82 19.96 20.29
CA ARG A 143 -1.37 19.42 21.58
C ARG A 143 -1.45 20.48 22.69
N GLN A 144 -1.11 21.74 22.40
CA GLN A 144 -1.26 22.84 23.35
C GLN A 144 -2.72 23.11 23.70
N GLN A 145 -3.63 23.12 22.71
CA GLN A 145 -5.08 23.30 22.95
C GLN A 145 -5.65 22.18 23.83
N GLN A 146 -5.30 20.91 23.55
CA GLN A 146 -5.74 19.78 24.38
C GLN A 146 -5.21 19.86 25.82
N ALA A 147 -3.94 20.26 26.00
CA ALA A 147 -3.35 20.44 27.32
C ALA A 147 -4.04 21.55 28.12
N GLN A 148 -4.35 22.69 27.48
CA GLN A 148 -5.10 23.78 28.11
C GLN A 148 -6.50 23.36 28.53
N GLN A 149 -7.21 22.61 27.66
CA GLN A 149 -8.55 22.12 27.96
C GLN A 149 -8.56 21.10 29.11
N GLN A 150 -7.54 20.23 29.20
CA GLN A 150 -7.37 19.32 30.33
C GLN A 150 -7.11 20.07 31.64
N GLN A 151 -6.27 21.11 31.63
CA GLN A 151 -6.02 21.94 32.81
C GLN A 151 -7.29 22.66 33.29
N GLN A 152 -8.07 23.25 32.39
CA GLN A 152 -9.35 23.89 32.74
C GLN A 152 -10.34 22.88 33.34
N ARG A 153 -10.43 21.67 32.77
CA ARG A 153 -11.29 20.60 33.30
C ARG A 153 -10.87 20.17 34.71
N GLN A 154 -9.57 20.05 34.98
CA GLN A 154 -9.08 19.73 36.33
C GLN A 154 -9.41 20.83 37.34
N GLN A 155 -9.27 22.11 36.98
CA GLN A 155 -9.64 23.23 37.87
C GLN A 155 -11.14 23.24 38.19
N GLN A 156 -12.01 23.01 37.20
CA GLN A 156 -13.45 22.87 37.43
C GLN A 156 -13.81 21.70 38.36
N ILE A 157 -13.18 20.53 38.14
CA ILE A 157 -13.38 19.36 39.04
C ILE A 157 -12.93 19.67 40.47
N GLN A 158 -11.85 20.45 40.64
CA GLN A 158 -11.34 20.81 41.95
C GLN A 158 -12.27 21.82 42.68
N GLN A 159 -12.83 22.79 41.97
CA GLN A 159 -13.84 23.72 42.51
C GLN A 159 -15.12 22.99 42.94
N GLN A 160 -15.67 22.12 42.08
CA GLN A 160 -16.85 21.31 42.43
C GLN A 160 -16.61 20.44 43.67
N ARG A 161 -15.42 19.84 43.79
CA ARG A 161 -15.06 19.04 44.98
C ARG A 161 -15.02 19.90 46.25
N GLN A 162 -14.58 21.15 46.16
CA GLN A 162 -14.50 22.09 47.28
C GLN A 162 -15.89 22.54 47.74
N GLU A 163 -16.81 22.81 46.80
CA GLU A 163 -18.23 23.09 47.09
C GLU A 163 -18.93 21.89 47.75
N GLN A 164 -18.66 20.67 47.26
CA GLN A 164 -19.22 19.44 47.83
C GLN A 164 -18.70 19.15 49.24
N HIS A 165 -17.42 19.42 49.51
CA HIS A 165 -16.86 19.34 50.87
C HIS A 165 -17.50 20.37 51.82
N THR A 166 -17.81 21.57 51.33
CA THR A 166 -18.44 22.63 52.15
C THR A 166 -19.86 22.24 52.57
N GLN A 167 -20.67 21.63 51.69
CA GLN A 167 -21.99 21.11 52.06
C GLN A 167 -21.91 19.95 53.08
N GLN A 168 -20.91 19.08 52.95
CA GLN A 168 -20.81 17.91 53.83
C GLN A 168 -20.36 18.29 55.26
N GLN A 169 -19.56 19.35 55.42
CA GLN A 169 -19.13 19.85 56.73
C GLN A 169 -20.26 20.50 57.56
N GLN A 170 -21.33 21.00 56.93
CA GLN A 170 -22.53 21.46 57.65
C GLN A 170 -23.41 20.31 58.17
N SER A 171 -23.24 19.08 57.65
CA SER A 171 -24.05 17.92 58.09
C SER A 171 -23.50 17.17 59.32
N VAL A 172 -22.24 17.39 59.71
CA VAL A 172 -21.56 16.64 60.79
C VAL A 172 -21.67 17.26 62.18
N GLN A 173 -22.51 18.28 62.39
CA GLN A 173 -22.69 18.91 63.72
C GLN A 173 -23.82 18.30 64.56
N GLN A 174 -24.45 17.19 64.14
CA GLN A 174 -25.63 16.63 64.81
C GLN A 174 -25.51 15.20 65.38
N THR A 175 -24.32 14.65 65.56
CA THR A 175 -24.19 13.35 66.26
C THR A 175 -23.04 13.34 67.26
N GLN A 176 -23.39 13.41 68.54
CA GLN A 176 -22.55 13.07 69.69
C GLN A 176 -22.82 11.62 70.16
N PRO A 177 -21.92 11.01 70.96
CA PRO A 177 -21.46 9.64 70.75
C PRO A 177 -21.85 8.65 71.87
N ALA A 178 -21.67 7.36 71.61
CA ALA A 178 -21.56 6.33 72.65
C ALA A 178 -20.25 5.52 72.47
N PRO A 179 -19.63 5.04 73.57
CA PRO A 179 -18.19 4.76 73.61
C PRO A 179 -17.82 3.28 73.80
N VAL A 180 -16.50 3.04 73.75
CA VAL A 180 -15.75 1.86 74.25
C VAL A 180 -15.84 0.61 73.35
N THR A 181 -14.75 0.13 72.75
CA THR A 181 -13.64 -0.51 73.47
C THR A 181 -12.36 -0.52 72.62
N ARG A 182 -11.27 -0.02 73.22
CA ARG A 182 -9.86 -0.21 72.80
C ARG A 182 -9.43 -1.61 73.26
N GLU A 183 -8.55 -2.36 72.62
CA GLU A 183 -7.09 -2.15 72.52
C GLU A 183 -6.44 -3.42 71.87
N PRO A 184 -5.11 -3.58 71.71
CA PRO A 184 -4.43 -3.43 70.42
C PRO A 184 -3.56 -4.64 70.02
N THR A 185 -3.24 -4.84 68.73
CA THR A 185 -1.95 -5.47 68.38
C THR A 185 -1.43 -5.03 67.02
N ALA A 186 -0.36 -4.24 67.08
CA ALA A 186 0.78 -4.10 66.18
C ALA A 186 0.69 -4.57 64.71
N GLN A 187 0.79 -3.60 63.80
CA GLN A 187 1.72 -3.71 62.66
C GLN A 187 3.14 -3.42 63.16
N PRO A 188 4.18 -3.94 62.48
CA PRO A 188 4.90 -3.02 61.61
C PRO A 188 5.16 -3.57 60.20
N LYS A 189 5.08 -2.66 59.24
CA LYS A 189 5.71 -2.73 57.91
C LYS A 189 7.18 -3.14 58.01
N THR A 190 7.61 -4.01 57.10
CA THR A 190 8.88 -3.89 56.36
C THR A 190 8.72 -4.74 55.10
N GLN A 191 8.58 -4.10 53.95
CA GLN A 191 9.66 -3.96 52.96
C GLN A 191 10.14 -5.31 52.44
N ASP A 192 9.65 -5.67 51.26
CA ASP A 192 10.51 -6.22 50.21
C ASP A 192 10.20 -5.47 48.91
N THR A 193 10.96 -4.41 48.71
CA THR A 193 11.39 -3.98 47.38
C THR A 193 12.47 -4.93 46.90
N ALA A 194 12.46 -5.16 45.58
CA ALA A 194 13.47 -5.82 44.77
C ALA A 194 13.39 -7.36 44.81
N LYS A 195 13.42 -8.07 43.69
CA LYS A 195 14.19 -7.75 42.48
C LYS A 195 13.63 -8.54 41.29
N ALA A 196 13.55 -7.88 40.15
CA ALA A 196 13.68 -8.54 38.87
C ALA A 196 14.98 -9.35 38.86
N LYS A 197 14.91 -10.67 38.65
CA LYS A 197 15.87 -11.49 37.89
C LYS A 197 15.43 -12.98 37.88
N PRO A 198 15.96 -13.83 36.98
CA PRO A 198 15.21 -14.45 35.89
C PRO A 198 15.08 -15.97 36.05
N ALA A 199 13.92 -16.53 35.70
CA ALA A 199 13.80 -17.94 35.33
C ALA A 199 13.52 -17.96 33.82
N GLU A 200 14.55 -17.89 32.98
CA GLU A 200 15.28 -19.06 32.49
C GLU A 200 14.30 -20.12 31.90
N LYS A 201 13.98 -19.90 30.63
CA LYS A 201 13.70 -20.89 29.58
C LYS A 201 12.63 -21.95 29.86
N ALA A 202 11.37 -21.57 29.68
CA ALA A 202 10.51 -22.38 28.83
C ALA A 202 10.53 -21.73 27.45
N ALA A 203 11.11 -22.41 26.46
CA ALA A 203 10.91 -22.06 25.05
C ALA A 203 9.41 -22.16 24.78
N SER A 204 8.69 -21.03 24.93
CA SER A 204 7.29 -20.94 24.53
C SER A 204 7.27 -20.95 23.01
N GLN A 205 7.30 -22.16 22.47
CA GLN A 205 7.35 -22.44 21.06
C GLN A 205 6.08 -21.89 20.43
N ARG A 206 6.17 -20.70 19.85
CA ARG A 206 5.07 -20.08 19.12
C ARG A 206 4.99 -20.74 17.76
N TRP A 207 3.81 -20.94 17.24
CA TRP A 207 3.62 -21.51 15.92
C TRP A 207 3.28 -20.40 14.95
N MET A 208 3.63 -20.55 13.68
CA MET A 208 3.17 -19.67 12.62
C MET A 208 2.91 -20.51 11.38
N VAL A 209 2.13 -19.99 10.44
CA VAL A 209 1.91 -20.68 9.16
C VAL A 209 2.51 -19.84 8.05
N GLN A 210 3.55 -20.36 7.38
CA GLN A 210 4.16 -19.69 6.25
C GLN A 210 3.46 -20.10 4.97
N CYS A 211 2.89 -19.14 4.24
CA CYS A 211 2.15 -19.36 2.99
C CYS A 211 2.96 -19.06 1.73
N GLY A 212 4.20 -18.56 1.87
CA GLY A 212 5.13 -18.39 0.75
C GLY A 212 6.39 -17.62 1.10
N SER A 213 7.35 -17.64 0.18
CA SER A 213 8.51 -16.74 0.14
C SER A 213 8.69 -16.25 -1.28
N PHE A 214 8.70 -14.94 -1.47
CA PHE A 214 8.80 -14.32 -2.79
C PHE A 214 10.01 -13.39 -2.85
N LYS A 215 10.66 -13.34 -4.01
CA LYS A 215 11.78 -12.41 -4.25
C LYS A 215 11.28 -10.98 -4.49
N GLY A 216 10.14 -10.83 -5.15
CA GLY A 216 9.47 -9.54 -5.36
C GLY A 216 8.56 -9.19 -4.18
N THR A 217 8.54 -7.90 -3.81
CA THR A 217 7.64 -7.39 -2.77
C THR A 217 6.19 -7.42 -3.23
N GLU A 218 5.91 -7.00 -4.46
CA GLU A 218 4.55 -7.00 -5.03
C GLU A 218 3.93 -8.41 -5.05
N GLN A 219 4.72 -9.44 -5.35
CA GLN A 219 4.25 -10.82 -5.34
C GLN A 219 3.93 -11.33 -3.93
N ALA A 220 4.65 -10.85 -2.92
CA ALA A 220 4.31 -11.16 -1.54
C ALA A 220 3.07 -10.39 -1.07
N GLU A 221 2.93 -9.13 -1.49
CA GLU A 221 1.77 -8.30 -1.15
C GLU A 221 0.48 -8.76 -1.80
N SER A 222 0.53 -9.20 -3.05
CA SER A 222 -0.64 -9.77 -3.75
C SER A 222 -1.16 -11.01 -3.03
N VAL A 223 -0.27 -11.91 -2.58
CA VAL A 223 -0.64 -13.10 -1.80
C VAL A 223 -1.17 -12.72 -0.42
N ARG A 224 -0.62 -11.69 0.22
CA ARG A 224 -1.16 -11.16 1.47
C ARG A 224 -2.57 -10.60 1.29
N ALA A 225 -2.83 -9.88 0.20
CA ALA A 225 -4.14 -9.36 -0.12
C ALA A 225 -5.15 -10.50 -0.37
N ALA A 226 -4.76 -11.52 -1.15
CA ALA A 226 -5.58 -12.71 -1.37
C ALA A 226 -5.97 -13.39 -0.05
N LEU A 227 -5.00 -13.59 0.85
CA LEU A 227 -5.25 -14.15 2.17
C LEU A 227 -6.20 -13.27 3.00
N ALA A 228 -6.07 -11.95 2.92
CA ALA A 228 -6.93 -11.01 3.64
C ALA A 228 -8.38 -11.03 3.11
N PHE A 229 -8.59 -11.20 1.81
CA PHE A 229 -9.93 -11.36 1.22
C PHE A 229 -10.62 -12.64 1.68
N GLU A 230 -9.86 -13.72 1.88
CA GLU A 230 -10.34 -14.97 2.49
C GLU A 230 -10.52 -14.86 4.02
N GLY A 231 -10.23 -13.69 4.61
CA GLY A 231 -10.37 -13.41 6.04
C GLY A 231 -9.18 -13.85 6.90
N PHE A 232 -8.05 -14.20 6.30
CA PHE A 232 -6.82 -14.54 7.01
C PHE A 232 -5.87 -13.35 7.09
N GLU A 233 -5.60 -12.88 8.32
CA GLU A 233 -4.59 -11.85 8.54
C GLU A 233 -3.17 -12.44 8.35
N SER A 234 -2.50 -12.00 7.28
CA SER A 234 -1.11 -12.37 7.01
C SER A 234 -0.18 -11.16 7.14
N ARG A 235 1.05 -11.42 7.57
CA ARG A 235 2.15 -10.47 7.75
C ARG A 235 3.25 -10.80 6.74
N LEU A 236 3.83 -9.76 6.13
CA LEU A 236 5.10 -9.89 5.42
C LEU A 236 6.27 -9.75 6.39
N THR A 237 7.25 -10.65 6.27
CA THR A 237 8.55 -10.52 6.93
C THR A 237 9.65 -10.57 5.87
N SER A 238 10.43 -9.49 5.77
CA SER A 238 11.55 -9.39 4.82
C SER A 238 12.85 -9.82 5.52
N GLY A 239 13.60 -10.73 4.90
CA GLY A 239 14.89 -11.19 5.43
C GLY A 239 15.70 -11.95 4.39
N GLY A 240 16.99 -11.62 4.26
CA GLY A 240 17.91 -12.28 3.33
C GLY A 240 17.55 -12.10 1.84
N GLY A 241 16.90 -10.99 1.47
CA GLY A 241 16.46 -10.73 0.09
C GLY A 241 15.15 -11.43 -0.32
N TRP A 242 14.46 -12.06 0.63
CA TRP A 242 13.16 -12.71 0.42
C TRP A 242 12.08 -12.07 1.29
N ASN A 243 10.87 -11.97 0.75
CA ASN A 243 9.66 -11.55 1.43
C ASN A 243 8.82 -12.78 1.76
N ARG A 244 8.71 -13.13 3.04
CA ARG A 244 7.93 -14.27 3.51
C ARG A 244 6.54 -13.83 3.94
N VAL A 245 5.52 -14.53 3.48
CA VAL A 245 4.13 -14.29 3.89
C VAL A 245 3.78 -15.29 4.98
N VAL A 246 3.47 -14.78 6.17
CA VAL A 246 3.21 -15.59 7.36
C VAL A 246 1.87 -15.22 7.99
N VAL A 247 1.05 -16.21 8.30
CA VAL A 247 -0.24 -16.07 8.97
C VAL A 247 -0.05 -16.37 10.45
N GLY A 248 -0.32 -15.36 11.27
CA GLY A 248 -0.50 -15.44 12.73
C GLY A 248 0.66 -16.01 13.57
N PRO A 249 0.93 -15.44 14.75
CA PRO A 249 1.54 -16.20 15.83
C PRO A 249 0.46 -17.00 16.58
N PHE A 250 0.52 -18.31 16.45
CA PHE A 250 -0.31 -19.29 17.13
C PHE A 250 0.34 -19.74 18.44
N LYS A 251 -0.49 -20.02 19.46
CA LYS A 251 -0.01 -20.48 20.78
C LYS A 251 0.39 -21.95 20.75
N ASP A 252 -0.36 -22.75 19.99
CA ASP A 252 -0.22 -24.21 19.96
C ASP A 252 -0.25 -24.74 18.52
N ARG A 253 0.38 -25.90 18.28
CA ARG A 253 0.42 -26.54 16.96
C ARG A 253 -0.98 -26.82 16.42
N ALA A 254 -1.89 -27.30 17.26
CA ALA A 254 -3.26 -27.60 16.88
C ALA A 254 -4.00 -26.39 16.26
N SER A 255 -3.75 -25.19 16.80
CA SER A 255 -4.36 -23.96 16.28
C SER A 255 -3.78 -23.58 14.90
N ALA A 256 -2.48 -23.77 14.68
CA ALA A 256 -1.85 -23.60 13.38
C ALA A 256 -2.39 -24.62 12.35
N ASP A 257 -2.52 -25.89 12.74
CA ASP A 257 -3.05 -26.96 11.87
C ASP A 257 -4.52 -26.72 11.49
N SER A 258 -5.33 -26.16 12.40
CA SER A 258 -6.72 -25.80 12.10
C SER A 258 -6.82 -24.68 11.05
N THR A 259 -5.94 -23.66 11.16
CA THR A 259 -5.87 -22.57 10.19
C THR A 259 -5.34 -23.06 8.86
N LEU A 260 -4.36 -23.97 8.88
CA LEU A 260 -3.84 -24.61 7.68
C LEU A 260 -4.90 -25.40 6.90
N LYS A 261 -5.81 -26.10 7.59
CA LYS A 261 -6.95 -26.77 6.93
C LYS A 261 -7.89 -25.76 6.27
N ARG A 262 -8.17 -24.63 6.93
CA ARG A 262 -9.02 -23.57 6.37
C ARG A 262 -8.37 -22.89 5.16
N LEU A 263 -7.07 -22.62 5.23
CA LEU A 263 -6.28 -22.08 4.11
C LEU A 263 -6.29 -23.03 2.91
N ARG A 264 -6.20 -24.35 3.13
CA ARG A 264 -6.34 -25.33 2.04
C ARG A 264 -7.74 -25.33 1.44
N ALA A 265 -8.78 -25.15 2.25
CA ALA A 265 -10.16 -25.08 1.78
C ALA A 265 -10.41 -23.82 0.94
N SER A 266 -9.72 -22.71 1.23
CA SER A 266 -9.77 -21.47 0.45
C SER A 266 -8.80 -21.44 -0.75
N GLY A 267 -8.22 -22.59 -1.14
CA GLY A 267 -7.33 -22.69 -2.30
C GLY A 267 -5.85 -22.36 -2.03
N HIS A 268 -5.48 -21.95 -0.81
CA HIS A 268 -4.09 -21.71 -0.40
C HIS A 268 -3.44 -22.99 0.12
N SER A 269 -3.10 -23.91 -0.79
CA SER A 269 -2.57 -25.23 -0.45
C SER A 269 -1.08 -25.26 -0.09
N GLY A 270 -0.32 -24.24 -0.48
CA GLY A 270 1.14 -24.13 -0.30
C GLY A 270 1.61 -23.69 1.09
N CYS A 271 0.73 -23.61 2.09
CA CYS A 271 1.09 -23.16 3.42
C CYS A 271 1.72 -24.27 4.29
N ILE A 272 2.69 -23.92 5.12
CA ILE A 272 3.46 -24.85 5.98
C ILE A 272 3.50 -24.30 7.43
N PRO A 273 3.15 -25.11 8.45
CA PRO A 273 3.28 -24.71 9.85
C PRO A 273 4.74 -24.77 10.30
N LEU A 274 5.22 -23.66 10.87
CA LEU A 274 6.56 -23.50 11.40
C LEU A 274 6.51 -23.24 12.91
N ALA A 275 7.44 -23.84 13.63
CA ALA A 275 7.72 -23.48 15.01
C ALA A 275 8.68 -22.28 15.04
N VAL A 276 8.31 -21.25 15.79
CA VAL A 276 9.04 -20.00 15.99
C VAL A 276 9.55 -19.99 17.43
N GLY A 277 10.87 -20.12 17.57
CA GLY A 277 11.55 -20.18 18.86
C GLY A 277 12.21 -21.53 19.08
N GLY A 278 13.52 -21.56 18.88
CA GLY A 278 14.45 -22.65 19.18
C GLY A 278 15.77 -22.06 19.64
#